data_AF-A0A1Y4CB02-F1
#
_entry.id   AF-A0A1Y4CB02-F1
#
_cell.length_a   1.000
_cell.length_b   1.000
_cell.length_c   1.000
_cell.angle_alpha   90.00
_cell.angle_beta   90.00
_cell.angle_gamma   90.00
#
_symmetry.space_group_name_H-M   'P 1'
#
loop_
_entity.id
_entity.type
_entity.pdbx_description
1 polymer ?
#
loop_
_entity_poly.entity_id
_entity_poly.type
_entity_poly.pdbx_seq_one_letter_code
_entity_poly.pdbx_strand_id
1 'polypeptide(L)'
;MAGMIFILVYLLVALIRLILQLPARDRRKFFLSLLNPKILLKNIRDIICDCLLHVKIFKRNPLLGYMHASIAFGWFMLIVIGHIEVFLFTPHRAKLLYYPIFFRFFVAETNETLQGAFFFFLMDFFLLIVLSGIALAMFKRIRSKALGMRRTTKLSFMDHIGLYALWSIFPLRLLAEGFTAGISGGSFLTESINKLLPAFLSDPNNIMPTWWAYSIALGVFFFVMPFTRYMHIPTEIMMILFRNAGLKITHPRKGVAKTHVYTCASCGLCIDACPMGAEKINIKDATVYLTRQIKRGNEKRIREISEKCLMCGKCTAICPVGLDATLLRQAQRNLADYPLKPDFSSLPETVAESSEGKILYFSGCMTHLTPKIHRAMAGILDASGLEWDFMDKDGGICCGRPMMLTGRQDEAMKLVEKNTALIKSSGAKTLLLSCPICYKIFKEEYKLEGIEIIHHTQLIERLISGGKIKTAFNPSRSFVYHDPCELGRGCGVYEEPRKVISSVGTLKKAAKERKESICCGGSLGSLTLSFERRKAITEHSLHNLTADNPDSIVTACPLCLNTFGRYADRPVEDIAEIVNKTLIKN
;
A
#
# COMPACT_ATOMS: atom_id res chain seq x y z
N MET A 1 28.50 -1.03 22.66
CA MET A 1 28.80 0.27 22.00
C MET A 1 29.13 0.15 20.51
N ALA A 2 30.10 -0.69 20.09
CA ALA A 2 30.54 -0.79 18.69
C ALA A 2 29.40 -0.97 17.67
N GLY A 3 28.47 -1.91 17.89
CA GLY A 3 27.32 -2.11 16.99
C GLY A 3 26.38 -0.89 16.86
N MET A 4 26.18 -0.15 17.96
CA MET A 4 25.37 1.07 17.99
C MET A 4 26.05 2.21 17.20
N ILE A 5 27.36 2.39 17.37
CA ILE A 5 28.13 3.38 16.62
C ILE A 5 28.09 3.04 15.12
N PHE A 6 28.32 1.78 14.78
CA PHE A 6 28.24 1.29 13.39
C PHE A 6 26.90 1.64 12.74
N ILE A 7 25.78 1.28 13.39
CA ILE A 7 24.45 1.53 12.79
C ILE A 7 24.14 3.02 12.71
N LEU A 8 24.52 3.83 13.70
CA LEU A 8 24.29 5.28 13.67
C LEU A 8 25.08 5.95 12.54
N VAL A 9 26.37 5.62 12.38
CA VAL A 9 27.20 6.12 11.27
C VAL A 9 26.64 5.64 9.93
N TYR A 10 26.28 4.37 9.82
CA TYR A 10 25.69 3.82 8.60
C TYR A 10 24.40 4.54 8.21
N LEU A 11 23.48 4.73 9.17
CA LEU A 11 22.21 5.41 8.95
C LEU A 11 22.41 6.89 8.60
N LEU A 12 23.35 7.58 9.25
CA LEU A 12 23.68 8.97 8.93
C LEU A 12 24.19 9.10 7.49
N VAL A 13 25.17 8.27 7.10
CA VAL A 13 25.71 8.26 5.73
C VAL A 13 24.62 7.88 4.71
N ALA A 14 23.79 6.88 5.02
CA ALA A 14 22.69 6.46 4.16
C ALA A 14 21.66 7.57 3.98
N LEU A 15 21.32 8.30 5.05
CA LEU A 15 20.39 9.42 5.04
C LEU A 15 20.92 10.59 4.20
N ILE A 16 22.19 10.98 4.41
CA ILE A 16 22.84 12.04 3.62
C ILE A 16 22.81 11.66 2.14
N ARG A 17 23.24 10.44 1.79
CA ARG A 17 23.21 9.94 0.40
C ARG A 17 21.79 9.93 -0.18
N LEU A 18 20.80 9.55 0.62
CA LEU A 18 19.40 9.51 0.19
C LEU A 18 18.87 10.91 -0.14
N ILE A 19 19.14 11.90 0.71
CA ILE A 19 18.70 13.29 0.51
C ILE A 19 19.41 13.91 -0.70
N LEU A 20 20.70 13.64 -0.87
CA LEU A 20 21.48 14.10 -2.03
C LEU A 20 20.99 13.49 -3.35
N GLN A 21 20.38 12.30 -3.31
CA GLN A 21 19.79 11.65 -4.48
C GLN A 21 18.41 12.22 -4.88
N LEU A 22 17.79 13.07 -4.06
CA LEU A 22 16.55 13.74 -4.43
C LEU A 22 16.82 14.88 -5.42
N PRO A 23 15.95 15.08 -6.43
CA PRO A 23 15.94 16.28 -7.26
C PRO A 23 15.91 17.56 -6.40
N ALA A 24 16.53 18.65 -6.88
CA ALA A 24 16.63 19.90 -6.11
C ALA A 24 15.27 20.42 -5.64
N ARG A 25 14.25 20.34 -6.50
CA ARG A 25 12.87 20.72 -6.17
C ARG A 25 12.28 19.88 -5.04
N ASP A 26 12.44 18.56 -5.11
CA ASP A 26 11.94 17.62 -4.10
C ASP A 26 12.68 17.77 -2.77
N ARG A 27 13.99 18.01 -2.82
CA ARG A 27 14.82 18.28 -1.63
C ARG A 27 14.35 19.53 -0.91
N ARG A 28 14.10 20.63 -1.63
CA ARG A 28 13.55 21.87 -1.04
C ARG A 28 12.17 21.61 -0.43
N LYS A 29 11.29 20.91 -1.14
CA LYS A 29 9.95 20.56 -0.65
C LYS A 29 10.02 19.73 0.64
N PHE A 30 10.95 18.78 0.71
CA PHE A 30 11.18 17.96 1.91
C PHE A 30 11.56 18.82 3.12
N PHE A 31 12.58 19.67 3.02
CA PHE A 31 13.00 20.50 4.16
C PHE A 31 11.92 21.50 4.59
N LEU A 32 11.21 22.12 3.63
CA LEU A 32 10.07 22.99 3.95
C LEU A 32 8.95 22.24 4.68
N SER A 33 8.74 20.97 4.35
CA SER A 33 7.71 20.15 5.01
C SER A 33 8.04 19.86 6.48
N LEU A 34 9.33 19.80 6.85
CA LEU A 34 9.76 19.57 8.23
C LEU A 34 9.58 20.80 9.12
N LEU A 35 9.65 22.00 8.52
CA LEU A 35 9.44 23.27 9.21
C LEU A 35 7.95 23.62 9.36
N ASN A 36 7.07 22.99 8.58
CA ASN A 36 5.64 23.23 8.66
C ASN A 36 5.02 22.52 9.89
N PRO A 37 4.45 23.24 10.86
CA PRO A 37 3.98 22.65 12.11
C PRO A 37 2.81 21.66 11.91
N LYS A 38 1.93 21.89 10.93
CA LYS A 38 0.83 20.96 10.62
C LYS A 38 1.38 19.62 10.10
N ILE A 39 2.39 19.68 9.23
CA ILE A 39 3.02 18.48 8.68
C ILE A 39 3.89 17.79 9.74
N LEU A 40 4.59 18.54 10.59
CA LEU A 40 5.37 18.00 11.69
C LEU A 40 4.51 17.21 12.67
N LEU A 41 3.38 17.76 13.12
CA LEU A 41 2.44 17.05 14.00
C LEU A 41 1.88 15.79 13.32
N LYS A 42 1.57 15.89 12.03
CA LYS A 42 1.14 14.73 11.23
C LYS A 42 2.24 13.66 11.15
N ASN A 43 3.51 14.06 10.98
CA ASN A 43 4.65 13.14 10.95
C ASN A 43 4.80 12.41 12.28
N ILE A 44 4.75 13.13 13.40
CA ILE A 44 4.86 12.53 14.74
C ILE A 44 3.71 11.53 14.96
N ARG A 45 2.48 11.92 14.67
CA ARG A 45 1.30 11.05 14.78
C ARG A 45 1.45 9.80 13.92
N ASP A 46 1.80 9.96 12.65
CA ASP A 46 1.95 8.83 11.72
C ASP A 46 3.09 7.90 12.14
N ILE A 47 4.22 8.42 12.62
CA ILE A 47 5.33 7.60 13.14
C ILE A 47 4.87 6.76 14.33
N ILE A 48 4.18 7.36 15.31
CA ILE A 48 3.67 6.63 16.46
C ILE A 48 2.64 5.58 16.02
N CYS A 49 1.66 5.96 15.19
CA CYS A 49 0.60 5.03 14.77
C CYS A 49 1.10 3.92 13.84
N ASP A 50 1.97 4.22 12.87
CA ASP A 50 2.42 3.26 11.85
C ASP A 50 3.63 2.44 12.30
N CYS A 51 4.64 3.06 12.93
CA CYS A 51 5.89 2.39 13.32
C CYS A 51 5.85 1.78 14.73
N LEU A 52 5.21 2.45 15.69
CA LEU A 52 5.24 2.03 17.10
C LEU A 52 4.04 1.13 17.46
N LEU A 53 2.83 1.61 17.17
CA LEU A 53 1.58 0.91 17.50
C LEU A 53 1.07 0.00 16.37
N HIS A 54 1.64 0.12 15.16
CA HIS A 54 1.25 -0.65 13.97
C HIS A 54 -0.27 -0.72 13.72
N VAL A 55 -0.97 0.40 13.89
CA VAL A 55 -2.45 0.50 13.80
C VAL A 55 -2.99 -0.05 12.47
N LYS A 56 -2.26 0.14 11.36
CA LYS A 56 -2.65 -0.38 10.04
C LYS A 56 -2.62 -1.91 9.96
N ILE A 57 -1.68 -2.56 10.66
CA ILE A 57 -1.64 -4.02 10.77
C ILE A 57 -2.76 -4.48 11.68
N PHE A 58 -2.96 -3.78 12.80
CA PHE A 58 -4.00 -4.09 13.80
C PHE A 58 -5.41 -4.09 13.19
N LYS A 59 -5.74 -3.08 12.39
CA LYS A 59 -7.02 -2.97 11.66
C LYS A 59 -7.31 -4.13 10.71
N ARG A 60 -6.27 -4.88 10.32
CA ARG A 60 -6.41 -5.99 9.38
C ARG A 60 -6.40 -7.34 10.08
N ASN A 61 -5.49 -7.52 11.02
CA ASN A 61 -5.36 -8.73 11.81
C ASN A 61 -4.89 -8.32 13.21
N PRO A 62 -5.79 -8.30 14.19
CA PRO A 62 -5.48 -7.86 15.56
C PRO A 62 -4.33 -8.64 16.18
N LEU A 63 -4.27 -9.96 15.97
CA LEU A 63 -3.23 -10.82 16.54
C LEU A 63 -1.85 -10.55 15.93
N LEU A 64 -1.80 -10.35 14.61
CA LEU A 64 -0.57 -9.94 13.92
C LEU A 64 -0.15 -8.51 14.30
N GLY A 65 -1.11 -7.63 14.52
CA GLY A 65 -0.90 -6.26 14.99
C GLY A 65 -0.29 -6.26 16.39
N TYR A 66 -0.91 -6.97 17.34
CA TYR A 66 -0.42 -7.12 18.70
C TYR A 66 1.01 -7.66 18.71
N MET A 67 1.31 -8.72 17.97
CA MET A 67 2.66 -9.29 17.89
C MET A 67 3.74 -8.28 17.50
N HIS A 68 3.49 -7.39 16.53
CA HIS A 68 4.48 -6.37 16.15
C HIS A 68 4.48 -5.19 17.12
N ALA A 69 3.30 -4.73 17.53
CA ALA A 69 3.15 -3.59 18.44
C ALA A 69 3.79 -3.90 19.80
N SER A 70 3.60 -5.10 20.35
CA SER A 70 4.19 -5.48 21.63
C SER A 70 5.71 -5.51 21.60
N ILE A 71 6.32 -5.94 20.48
CA ILE A 71 7.78 -5.88 20.30
C ILE A 71 8.27 -4.43 20.17
N ALA A 72 7.64 -3.61 19.32
CA ALA A 72 8.08 -2.25 19.05
C ALA A 72 7.78 -1.28 20.21
N PHE A 73 6.51 -1.20 20.61
CA PHE A 73 6.05 -0.36 21.72
C PHE A 73 6.62 -0.83 23.06
N GLY A 74 6.62 -2.13 23.33
CA GLY A 74 7.20 -2.66 24.57
C GLY A 74 8.68 -2.34 24.69
N TRP A 75 9.48 -2.53 23.62
CA TRP A 75 10.89 -2.17 23.64
C TRP A 75 11.11 -0.67 23.80
N PHE A 76 10.34 0.17 23.11
CA PHE A 76 10.39 1.61 23.28
C PHE A 76 10.11 2.03 24.72
N MET A 77 9.06 1.47 25.35
CA MET A 77 8.72 1.77 26.73
C MET A 77 9.82 1.34 27.70
N LEU A 78 10.44 0.16 27.51
CA LEU A 78 11.60 -0.27 28.32
C LEU A 78 12.77 0.73 28.26
N ILE A 79 13.02 1.33 27.09
CA ILE A 79 14.07 2.34 26.93
C ILE A 79 13.66 3.65 27.61
N VAL A 80 12.44 4.13 27.37
CA VAL A 80 11.93 5.40 27.92
C VAL A 80 11.89 5.36 29.45
N ILE A 81 11.30 4.30 30.02
CA ILE A 81 11.18 4.15 31.48
C ILE A 81 12.56 4.03 32.11
N GLY A 82 13.47 3.26 31.50
CA GLY A 82 14.85 3.20 31.98
C GLY A 82 15.54 4.55 31.97
N HIS A 83 15.33 5.38 30.94
CA HIS A 83 15.92 6.72 30.91
C HIS A 83 15.30 7.65 31.95
N ILE A 84 13.98 7.58 32.15
CA ILE A 84 13.28 8.38 33.18
C ILE A 84 13.81 8.02 34.57
N GLU A 85 13.94 6.74 34.88
CA GLU A 85 14.49 6.30 36.17
C GLU A 85 15.92 6.81 36.36
N VAL A 86 16.83 6.58 35.39
CA VAL A 86 18.22 7.07 35.50
C VAL A 86 18.26 8.60 35.62
N PHE A 87 17.36 9.33 34.97
CA PHE A 87 17.27 10.78 35.08
C PHE A 87 16.88 11.24 36.48
N LEU A 88 15.94 10.53 37.14
CA LEU A 88 15.47 10.86 38.47
C LEU A 88 16.50 10.50 39.56
N PHE A 89 17.12 9.32 39.46
CA PHE A 89 17.96 8.79 40.55
C PHE A 89 19.46 8.91 40.31
N THR A 90 19.91 9.06 39.05
CA THR A 90 21.34 9.21 38.72
C THR A 90 21.58 10.22 37.60
N PRO A 91 21.18 11.50 37.79
CA PRO A 91 21.14 12.51 36.72
C PRO A 91 22.49 12.73 36.01
N HIS A 92 23.62 12.57 36.72
CA HIS A 92 24.96 12.68 36.12
C HIS A 92 25.23 11.64 35.02
N ARG A 93 24.57 10.48 35.08
CA ARG A 93 24.69 9.39 34.09
C ARG A 93 23.61 9.42 33.02
N ALA A 94 22.58 10.27 33.16
CA ALA A 94 21.46 10.35 32.23
C ALA A 94 21.84 10.78 30.80
N LYS A 95 22.99 11.46 30.62
CA LYS A 95 23.50 11.85 29.29
C LYS A 95 24.05 10.66 28.47
N LEU A 96 24.31 9.52 29.12
CA LEU A 96 24.86 8.33 28.47
C LEU A 96 23.72 7.42 27.99
N LEU A 97 23.35 7.51 26.71
CA LEU A 97 22.22 6.76 26.13
C LEU A 97 22.31 5.22 26.30
N TYR A 98 23.52 4.68 26.43
CA TYR A 98 23.71 3.23 26.64
C TYR A 98 23.52 2.83 28.10
N TYR A 99 23.65 3.76 29.05
CA TYR A 99 23.64 3.46 30.48
C TYR A 99 22.28 2.88 30.95
N PRO A 100 21.13 3.47 30.61
CA PRO A 100 19.82 2.90 30.96
C PRO A 100 19.51 1.55 30.30
N ILE A 101 20.21 1.22 29.20
CA ILE A 101 19.98 0.00 28.42
C ILE A 101 20.82 -1.17 28.96
N PHE A 102 22.04 -0.91 29.41
CA PHE A 102 23.00 -1.97 29.81
C PHE A 102 23.37 -1.97 31.30
N PHE A 103 23.33 -0.82 31.97
CA PHE A 103 23.97 -0.64 33.28
C PHE A 103 23.02 -0.13 34.37
N ARG A 104 21.73 0.02 34.05
CA ARG A 104 20.68 0.41 35.01
C ARG A 104 20.65 -0.48 36.25
N PHE A 105 20.86 -1.78 36.08
CA PHE A 105 20.80 -2.77 37.18
C PHE A 105 21.96 -2.66 38.18
N PHE A 106 22.95 -1.82 37.90
CA PHE A 106 24.01 -1.45 38.84
C PHE A 106 23.73 -0.12 39.55
N VAL A 107 22.56 0.50 39.31
CA VAL A 107 22.04 1.60 40.13
C VAL A 107 21.40 0.95 41.36
N ALA A 108 22.01 1.20 42.52
CA ALA A 108 21.62 0.60 43.79
C ALA A 108 20.34 1.27 44.33
N GLU A 109 19.18 0.84 43.83
CA GLU A 109 17.94 1.03 44.56
C GLU A 109 17.42 -0.31 45.07
N THR A 110 16.93 -0.32 46.30
CA THR A 110 16.24 -1.47 46.88
C THR A 110 14.74 -1.34 46.61
N ASN A 111 14.02 -2.46 46.55
CA ASN A 111 12.54 -2.51 46.42
C ASN A 111 11.78 -1.86 47.60
N GLU A 112 12.48 -1.25 48.56
CA GLU A 112 11.90 -0.73 49.80
C GLU A 112 11.20 0.61 49.62
N THR A 113 11.47 1.35 48.53
CA THR A 113 10.75 2.58 48.21
C THR A 113 9.60 2.33 47.23
N LEU A 114 8.45 2.98 47.46
CA LEU A 114 7.27 2.89 46.57
C LEU A 114 7.61 3.30 45.12
N GLN A 115 8.52 4.27 44.96
CA GLN A 115 8.97 4.75 43.65
C GLN A 115 9.80 3.69 42.92
N GLY A 116 10.77 3.05 43.60
CA GLY A 116 11.55 1.95 43.03
C GLY A 116 10.67 0.76 42.66
N ALA A 117 9.79 0.32 43.55
CA ALA A 117 8.85 -0.79 43.28
C ALA A 117 7.95 -0.53 42.06
N PHE A 118 7.49 0.71 41.85
CA PHE A 118 6.71 1.08 40.68
C PHE A 118 7.51 0.97 39.38
N PHE A 119 8.77 1.45 39.36
CA PHE A 119 9.63 1.34 38.19
C PHE A 119 10.00 -0.12 37.86
N PHE A 120 10.29 -0.95 38.86
CA PHE A 120 10.52 -2.38 38.65
C PHE A 120 9.29 -3.09 38.11
N PHE A 121 8.10 -2.82 38.66
CA PHE A 121 6.84 -3.36 38.14
C PHE A 121 6.63 -3.00 36.67
N LEU A 122 6.82 -1.72 36.32
CA LEU A 122 6.57 -1.23 34.97
C LEU A 122 7.54 -1.86 33.96
N MET A 123 8.79 -2.10 34.37
CA MET A 123 9.77 -2.78 33.53
C MET A 123 9.41 -4.25 33.30
N ASP A 124 9.09 -5.00 34.35
CA ASP A 124 8.66 -6.40 34.23
C ASP A 124 7.39 -6.51 33.39
N PHE A 125 6.45 -5.58 33.54
CA PHE A 125 5.24 -5.50 32.74
C PHE A 125 5.54 -5.31 31.25
N PHE A 126 6.39 -4.33 30.88
CA PHE A 126 6.73 -4.11 29.47
C PHE A 126 7.65 -5.21 28.91
N LEU A 127 8.51 -5.81 29.72
CA LEU A 127 9.32 -6.96 29.32
C LEU A 127 8.43 -8.16 29.01
N LEU A 128 7.42 -8.43 29.85
CA LEU A 128 6.42 -9.47 29.60
C LEU A 128 5.66 -9.21 28.29
N ILE A 129 5.28 -7.96 28.02
CA ILE A 129 4.64 -7.57 26.74
C ILE A 129 5.56 -7.90 25.55
N VAL A 130 6.86 -7.58 25.62
CA VAL A 130 7.78 -7.91 24.53
C VAL A 130 7.95 -9.42 24.38
N LEU A 131 8.11 -10.15 25.47
CA LEU A 131 8.26 -11.61 25.48
C LEU A 131 7.02 -12.31 24.92
N SER A 132 5.81 -11.82 25.21
CA SER A 132 4.57 -12.33 24.61
C SER A 132 4.55 -12.11 23.09
N GLY A 133 5.05 -10.96 22.63
CA GLY A 133 5.25 -10.66 21.20
C GLY A 133 6.21 -11.62 20.50
N ILE A 134 7.35 -11.91 21.14
CA ILE A 134 8.34 -12.86 20.62
C ILE A 134 7.78 -14.28 20.60
N ALA A 135 7.08 -14.69 21.66
CA ALA A 135 6.42 -16.00 21.73
C ALA A 135 5.41 -16.16 20.58
N LEU A 136 4.59 -15.14 20.30
CA LEU A 136 3.70 -15.11 19.14
C LEU A 136 4.47 -15.13 17.82
N ALA A 137 5.61 -14.44 17.71
CA ALA A 137 6.46 -14.46 16.52
C ALA A 137 7.11 -15.83 16.28
N MET A 138 7.45 -16.58 17.34
CA MET A 138 7.92 -17.96 17.27
C MET A 138 6.78 -18.89 16.85
N PHE A 139 5.61 -18.78 17.50
CA PHE A 139 4.40 -19.54 17.19
C PHE A 139 3.97 -19.37 15.73
N LYS A 140 4.00 -18.13 15.22
CA LYS A 140 3.77 -17.79 13.81
C LYS A 140 4.61 -18.61 12.85
N ARG A 141 5.86 -18.89 13.21
CA ARG A 141 6.80 -19.60 12.34
C ARG A 141 6.43 -21.08 12.21
N ILE A 142 5.84 -21.66 13.26
CA ILE A 142 5.33 -23.03 13.29
C ILE A 142 3.95 -23.11 12.61
N ARG A 143 3.02 -22.20 12.94
CA ARG A 143 1.63 -22.18 12.43
C ARG A 143 1.23 -20.84 11.81
N SER A 144 1.85 -20.49 10.68
CA SER A 144 1.59 -19.21 9.98
C SER A 144 0.12 -19.01 9.54
N LYS A 145 -0.59 -20.11 9.21
CA LYS A 145 -2.01 -20.07 8.85
C LYS A 145 -2.91 -19.62 10.00
N ALA A 146 -2.56 -19.96 11.25
CA ALA A 146 -3.33 -19.54 12.43
C ALA A 146 -3.33 -18.02 12.61
N LEU A 147 -2.33 -17.33 12.07
CA LEU A 147 -2.22 -15.87 12.06
C LEU A 147 -2.70 -15.24 10.74
N GLY A 148 -3.51 -15.97 9.96
CA GLY A 148 -4.15 -15.45 8.75
C GLY A 148 -3.23 -15.22 7.56
N MET A 149 -1.99 -15.73 7.58
CA MET A 149 -1.08 -15.67 6.44
C MET A 149 -1.07 -17.00 5.70
N ARG A 150 -1.39 -16.99 4.40
CA ARG A 150 -1.39 -18.22 3.59
C ARG A 150 -0.03 -18.51 2.99
N ARG A 151 0.74 -17.46 2.66
CA ARG A 151 2.05 -17.58 2.03
C ARG A 151 3.06 -16.64 2.70
N THR A 152 4.23 -17.17 3.04
CA THR A 152 5.35 -16.41 3.62
C THR A 152 6.53 -16.38 2.65
N THR A 153 7.39 -15.37 2.80
CA THR A 153 8.62 -15.27 2.01
C THR A 153 9.71 -16.15 2.60
N LYS A 154 10.53 -16.76 1.75
CA LYS A 154 11.80 -17.39 2.19
C LYS A 154 12.77 -16.32 2.69
N LEU A 155 13.36 -16.56 3.85
CA LEU A 155 14.39 -15.71 4.48
C LEU A 155 15.76 -15.96 3.84
N SER A 156 16.57 -14.91 3.70
CA SER A 156 17.98 -15.05 3.31
C SER A 156 18.83 -15.50 4.50
N PHE A 157 20.10 -15.87 4.26
CA PHE A 157 21.03 -16.22 5.33
C PHE A 157 21.19 -15.09 6.37
N MET A 158 21.42 -13.86 5.91
CA MET A 158 21.52 -12.69 6.80
C MET A 158 20.21 -12.43 7.56
N ASP A 159 19.05 -12.66 6.93
CA ASP A 159 17.77 -12.52 7.63
C ASP A 159 17.63 -13.53 8.78
N HIS A 160 18.20 -14.75 8.66
CA HIS A 160 18.20 -15.72 9.75
C HIS A 160 19.06 -15.24 10.93
N ILE A 161 20.26 -14.73 10.66
CA ILE A 161 21.13 -14.18 11.70
C ILE A 161 20.42 -13.05 12.44
N GLY A 162 19.85 -12.08 11.70
CA GLY A 162 19.09 -10.99 12.31
C GLY A 162 17.86 -11.45 13.09
N LEU A 163 17.17 -12.49 12.61
CA LEU A 163 16.00 -13.08 13.29
C LEU A 163 16.38 -13.73 14.63
N TYR A 164 17.41 -14.59 14.63
CA TYR A 164 17.84 -15.28 15.84
C TYR A 164 18.45 -14.31 16.85
N ALA A 165 19.23 -13.34 16.39
CA ALA A 165 19.73 -12.25 17.23
C ALA A 165 18.55 -11.53 17.90
N LEU A 166 17.56 -11.06 17.13
CA LEU A 166 16.38 -10.38 17.66
C LEU A 166 15.57 -11.22 18.67
N TRP A 167 15.36 -12.51 18.38
CA TRP A 167 14.65 -13.42 19.28
C TRP A 167 15.42 -13.69 20.58
N SER A 168 16.74 -13.63 20.56
CA SER A 168 17.57 -13.86 21.75
C SER A 168 17.71 -12.62 22.65
N ILE A 169 17.54 -11.40 22.13
CA ILE A 169 17.76 -10.14 22.88
C ILE A 169 16.96 -10.12 24.20
N PHE A 170 15.64 -10.35 24.15
CA PHE A 170 14.80 -10.18 25.34
C PHE A 170 14.81 -11.38 26.29
N PRO A 171 14.89 -12.64 25.83
CA PRO A 171 15.16 -13.76 26.73
C PRO A 171 16.51 -13.64 27.44
N LEU A 172 17.57 -13.24 26.74
CA LEU A 172 18.88 -12.99 27.38
C LEU A 172 18.83 -11.82 28.34
N ARG A 173 18.06 -10.77 28.01
CA ARG A 173 17.80 -9.66 28.92
C ARG A 173 17.08 -10.13 30.18
N LEU A 174 16.00 -10.90 30.04
CA LEU A 174 15.24 -11.45 31.15
C LEU A 174 16.12 -12.32 32.07
N LEU A 175 16.99 -13.15 31.48
CA LEU A 175 17.96 -13.93 32.24
C LEU A 175 18.94 -13.00 32.98
N ALA A 176 19.58 -12.05 32.30
CA ALA A 176 20.54 -11.13 32.90
C ALA A 176 19.92 -10.29 34.05
N GLU A 177 18.69 -9.83 33.87
CA GLU A 177 17.92 -9.13 34.90
C GLU A 177 17.55 -10.08 36.06
N GLY A 178 17.17 -11.33 35.78
CA GLY A 178 16.93 -12.35 36.80
C GLY A 178 18.17 -12.72 37.63
N PHE A 179 19.35 -12.81 37.01
CA PHE A 179 20.64 -13.00 37.70
C PHE A 179 20.97 -11.81 38.62
N THR A 180 20.63 -10.60 38.20
CA THR A 180 20.93 -9.37 38.94
C THR A 180 19.87 -9.06 40.01
N ALA A 181 18.65 -9.59 39.87
CA ALA A 181 17.53 -9.35 40.79
C ALA A 181 17.81 -9.75 42.24
N GLY A 182 18.67 -10.76 42.47
CA GLY A 182 19.11 -11.14 43.81
C GLY A 182 20.01 -10.11 44.51
N ILE A 183 20.58 -9.17 43.76
CA ILE A 183 21.51 -8.13 44.25
C ILE A 183 20.86 -6.74 44.22
N SER A 184 20.19 -6.40 43.11
CA SER A 184 19.63 -5.06 42.86
C SER A 184 18.13 -4.94 43.12
N GLY A 185 17.44 -6.02 43.52
CA GLY A 185 15.99 -6.08 43.53
C GLY A 185 15.38 -6.34 42.14
N GLY A 186 14.13 -6.77 42.13
CA GLY A 186 13.33 -7.08 40.94
C GLY A 186 11.83 -7.12 41.24
N SER A 187 10.97 -7.38 40.26
CA SER A 187 9.52 -7.51 40.48
C SER A 187 9.03 -8.92 40.16
N PHE A 188 7.73 -9.05 39.86
CA PHE A 188 7.04 -10.33 39.73
C PHE A 188 7.63 -11.27 38.68
N LEU A 189 8.26 -10.77 37.61
CA LEU A 189 8.77 -11.60 36.54
C LEU A 189 10.23 -11.99 36.81
N THR A 190 11.09 -11.02 37.10
CA THR A 190 12.52 -11.27 37.33
C THR A 190 12.77 -12.06 38.62
N GLU A 191 12.03 -11.75 39.70
CA GLU A 191 12.16 -12.46 40.98
C GLU A 191 11.62 -13.89 40.89
N SER A 192 10.50 -14.10 40.18
CA SER A 192 9.95 -15.44 39.97
C SER A 192 10.93 -16.33 39.19
N ILE A 193 11.60 -15.77 38.17
CA ILE A 193 12.61 -16.51 37.42
C ILE A 193 13.82 -16.83 38.29
N ASN A 194 14.32 -15.87 39.08
CA ASN A 194 15.40 -16.08 40.03
C ASN A 194 15.11 -17.25 40.99
N LYS A 195 13.89 -17.31 41.53
CA LYS A 195 13.42 -18.39 42.43
C LYS A 195 13.24 -19.74 41.75
N LEU A 196 13.01 -19.79 40.43
CA LEU A 196 12.71 -21.02 39.68
C LEU A 196 13.96 -21.82 39.30
N LEU A 197 15.12 -21.16 39.20
CA LEU A 197 16.39 -21.79 38.82
C LEU A 197 17.53 -21.44 39.81
N PRO A 198 17.39 -21.64 41.13
CA PRO A 198 18.36 -21.17 42.12
C PRO A 198 19.76 -21.79 41.93
N ALA A 199 19.84 -23.06 41.53
CA ALA A 199 21.12 -23.74 41.27
C ALA A 199 21.92 -23.15 40.10
N PHE A 200 21.27 -22.45 39.16
CA PHE A 200 21.91 -21.83 38.00
C PHE A 200 21.97 -20.30 38.11
N LEU A 201 20.89 -19.68 38.62
CA LEU A 201 20.68 -18.24 38.69
C LEU A 201 21.27 -17.56 39.92
N SER A 202 21.60 -18.30 40.98
CA SER A 202 22.21 -17.75 42.20
C SER A 202 23.76 -17.74 42.17
N ASP A 203 24.39 -18.26 41.10
CA ASP A 203 25.85 -18.21 40.94
C ASP A 203 26.30 -16.82 40.43
N PRO A 204 27.03 -16.04 41.23
CA PRO A 204 27.52 -14.71 40.83
C PRO A 204 28.41 -14.74 39.58
N ASN A 205 29.03 -15.88 39.26
CA ASN A 205 29.88 -16.03 38.09
C ASN A 205 29.10 -15.91 36.77
N ASN A 206 27.79 -16.12 36.79
CA ASN A 206 26.93 -16.12 35.60
C ASN A 206 26.32 -14.74 35.26
N ILE A 207 26.44 -13.76 36.16
CA ILE A 207 25.93 -12.39 35.95
C ILE A 207 26.62 -11.76 34.73
N MET A 208 27.95 -11.72 34.74
CA MET A 208 28.70 -11.06 33.68
C MET A 208 28.52 -11.77 32.31
N PRO A 209 28.69 -13.11 32.19
CA PRO A 209 28.46 -13.82 30.93
C PRO A 209 27.09 -13.57 30.28
N THR A 210 26.01 -13.47 31.05
CA THR A 210 24.66 -13.25 30.51
C THR A 210 24.46 -11.81 30.00
N TRP A 211 25.02 -10.82 30.69
CA TRP A 211 25.09 -9.44 30.18
C TRP A 211 25.95 -9.32 28.92
N TRP A 212 27.06 -10.06 28.83
CA TRP A 212 27.86 -10.16 27.60
C TRP A 212 27.06 -10.80 26.47
N ALA A 213 26.35 -11.90 26.72
CA ALA A 213 25.52 -12.58 25.73
C ALA A 213 24.42 -11.65 25.19
N TYR A 214 23.70 -10.94 26.07
CA TYR A 214 22.72 -9.92 25.70
C TYR A 214 23.34 -8.82 24.81
N SER A 215 24.50 -8.31 25.23
CA SER A 215 25.22 -7.24 24.51
C SER A 215 25.72 -7.68 23.14
N ILE A 216 26.21 -8.91 23.03
CA ILE A 216 26.64 -9.53 21.77
C ILE A 216 25.43 -9.72 20.85
N ALA A 217 24.32 -10.26 21.35
CA ALA A 217 23.09 -10.44 20.56
C ALA A 217 22.58 -9.11 19.98
N LEU A 218 22.55 -8.06 20.79
CA LEU A 218 22.16 -6.71 20.34
C LEU A 218 23.17 -6.12 19.35
N GLY A 219 24.46 -6.31 19.58
CA GLY A 219 25.54 -5.88 18.68
C GLY A 219 25.47 -6.55 17.30
N VAL A 220 25.27 -7.87 17.27
CA VAL A 220 25.08 -8.66 16.04
C VAL A 220 23.85 -8.17 15.29
N PHE A 221 22.73 -7.94 15.99
CA PHE A 221 21.52 -7.42 15.38
C PHE A 221 21.76 -6.07 14.68
N PHE A 222 22.40 -5.10 15.35
CA PHE A 222 22.71 -3.80 14.75
C PHE A 222 23.67 -3.89 13.57
N PHE A 223 24.66 -4.79 13.60
CA PHE A 223 25.60 -4.97 12.50
C PHE A 223 24.93 -5.58 11.25
N VAL A 224 24.06 -6.55 11.45
CA VAL A 224 23.39 -7.27 10.36
C VAL A 224 22.17 -6.50 9.83
N MET A 225 21.54 -5.65 10.64
CA MET A 225 20.33 -4.90 10.27
C MET A 225 20.40 -4.27 8.85
N PRO A 226 21.44 -3.51 8.46
CA PRO A 226 21.64 -2.94 7.10
C PRO A 226 21.39 -3.87 5.92
N PHE A 227 21.69 -5.15 6.11
CA PHE A 227 21.73 -6.14 5.03
C PHE A 227 20.50 -7.07 5.05
N THR A 228 19.53 -6.80 5.93
CA THR A 228 18.35 -7.66 6.12
C THR A 228 17.04 -6.92 5.84
N ARG A 229 15.94 -7.65 5.92
CA ARG A 229 14.58 -7.09 5.94
C ARG A 229 14.35 -6.12 7.10
N TYR A 230 15.14 -6.16 8.17
CA TYR A 230 14.96 -5.30 9.34
C TYR A 230 15.33 -3.84 9.09
N MET A 231 15.98 -3.51 7.96
CA MET A 231 16.13 -2.11 7.52
C MET A 231 14.82 -1.36 7.31
N HIS A 232 13.68 -2.05 7.22
CA HIS A 232 12.40 -1.36 7.20
C HIS A 232 12.17 -0.51 8.45
N ILE A 233 12.72 -0.87 9.62
CA ILE A 233 12.51 -0.15 10.89
C ILE A 233 12.91 1.34 10.76
N PRO A 234 14.16 1.71 10.42
CA PRO A 234 14.53 3.11 10.22
C PRO A 234 14.01 3.70 8.91
N THR A 235 13.87 2.89 7.85
CA THR A 235 13.46 3.43 6.54
C THR A 235 11.96 3.68 6.42
N GLU A 236 11.12 3.08 7.28
CA GLU A 236 9.69 3.38 7.36
C GLU A 236 9.45 4.81 7.86
N ILE A 237 10.23 5.26 8.85
CA ILE A 237 10.21 6.66 9.32
C ILE A 237 10.47 7.60 8.14
N MET A 238 11.55 7.36 7.39
CA MET A 238 11.87 8.17 6.20
C MET A 238 10.76 8.12 5.14
N MET A 239 10.14 6.97 4.93
CA MET A 239 9.04 6.82 3.99
C MET A 239 7.81 7.64 4.41
N ILE A 240 7.49 7.68 5.71
CA ILE A 240 6.39 8.52 6.25
C ILE A 240 6.69 9.99 5.99
N LEU A 241 7.92 10.45 6.24
CA LEU A 241 8.31 11.83 5.98
C LEU A 241 8.18 12.19 4.49
N PHE A 242 8.66 11.34 3.59
CA PHE A 242 8.52 11.56 2.15
C PHE A 242 7.06 11.55 1.67
N ARG A 243 6.25 10.63 2.21
CA ARG A 243 4.80 10.56 1.92
C ARG A 243 4.08 11.82 2.36
N ASN A 244 4.34 12.30 3.57
CA ASN A 244 3.70 13.49 4.12
C ASN A 244 4.22 14.80 3.51
N ALA A 245 5.47 14.82 3.03
CA ALA A 245 5.99 15.87 2.16
C ALA A 245 5.39 15.85 0.74
N GLY A 246 4.62 14.81 0.39
CA GLY A 246 4.01 14.64 -0.93
C GLY A 246 5.05 14.44 -2.04
N LEU A 247 6.15 13.72 -1.74
CA LEU A 247 7.13 13.31 -2.75
C LEU A 247 6.65 12.06 -3.48
N LYS A 248 6.87 12.01 -4.78
CA LYS A 248 6.54 10.86 -5.64
C LYS A 248 7.81 10.18 -6.14
N ILE A 249 7.69 8.96 -6.65
CA ILE A 249 8.80 8.27 -7.31
C ILE A 249 9.08 8.94 -8.66
N THR A 250 10.24 9.59 -8.77
CA THR A 250 10.71 10.25 -10.01
C THR A 250 11.81 9.47 -10.72
N HIS A 251 12.59 8.67 -9.97
CA HIS A 251 13.68 7.86 -10.52
C HIS A 251 13.52 6.40 -10.08
N PRO A 252 13.82 5.40 -10.93
CA PRO A 252 13.59 3.97 -10.62
C PRO A 252 14.35 3.45 -9.40
N ARG A 253 15.50 4.04 -9.07
CA ARG A 253 16.45 3.47 -8.07
C ARG A 253 17.05 4.46 -7.09
N LYS A 254 16.66 5.73 -7.17
CA LYS A 254 17.26 6.81 -6.38
C LYS A 254 16.16 7.48 -5.54
N GLY A 255 16.56 8.14 -4.46
CA GLY A 255 15.65 8.92 -3.62
C GLY A 255 14.45 8.11 -3.11
N VAL A 256 13.24 8.56 -3.43
CA VAL A 256 11.98 7.96 -2.95
C VAL A 256 11.86 6.47 -3.32
N ALA A 257 12.20 6.07 -4.54
CA ALA A 257 12.14 4.66 -4.95
C ALA A 257 13.04 3.76 -4.11
N LYS A 258 14.24 4.22 -3.79
CA LYS A 258 15.17 3.49 -2.93
C LYS A 258 14.54 3.28 -1.55
N THR A 259 13.93 4.31 -0.99
CA THR A 259 13.21 4.21 0.30
C THR A 259 12.12 3.15 0.24
N HIS A 260 11.23 3.17 -0.77
CA HIS A 260 10.21 2.12 -0.95
C HIS A 260 10.79 0.70 -0.96
N VAL A 261 11.92 0.50 -1.61
CA VAL A 261 12.58 -0.81 -1.70
C VAL A 261 13.09 -1.28 -0.33
N TYR A 262 13.71 -0.39 0.46
CA TYR A 262 14.26 -0.72 1.78
C TYR A 262 13.19 -0.79 2.89
N THR A 263 12.11 0.00 2.79
CA THR A 263 10.94 -0.07 3.67
C THR A 263 10.13 -1.36 3.50
N CYS A 264 10.37 -2.12 2.41
CA CYS A 264 9.72 -3.40 2.22
C CYS A 264 10.17 -4.43 3.27
N ALA A 265 9.34 -4.62 4.30
CA ALA A 265 9.55 -5.60 5.35
C ALA A 265 9.46 -7.06 4.88
N SER A 266 9.18 -7.36 3.61
CA SER A 266 9.01 -8.72 3.08
C SER A 266 7.96 -9.57 3.83
N CYS A 267 6.84 -8.96 4.25
CA CYS A 267 5.80 -9.65 5.03
C CYS A 267 4.96 -10.68 4.24
N GLY A 268 4.89 -10.56 2.91
CA GLY A 268 4.15 -11.50 2.05
C GLY A 268 2.68 -11.15 1.80
N LEU A 269 2.10 -10.13 2.46
CA LEU A 269 0.69 -9.74 2.26
C LEU A 269 0.34 -9.42 0.80
N CYS A 270 1.29 -8.87 0.05
CA CYS A 270 1.11 -8.61 -1.38
C CYS A 270 1.01 -9.88 -2.23
N ILE A 271 1.54 -11.02 -1.77
CA ILE A 271 1.44 -12.31 -2.47
C ILE A 271 0.01 -12.82 -2.38
N ASP A 272 -0.56 -12.85 -1.17
CA ASP A 272 -1.90 -13.37 -0.92
C ASP A 272 -2.99 -12.52 -1.59
N ALA A 273 -2.74 -11.21 -1.73
CA ALA A 273 -3.67 -10.30 -2.38
C ALA A 273 -3.52 -10.23 -3.91
N CYS A 274 -2.41 -10.70 -4.48
CA CYS A 274 -2.12 -10.53 -5.89
C CYS A 274 -3.09 -11.36 -6.75
N PRO A 275 -3.84 -10.75 -7.70
CA PRO A 275 -4.72 -11.50 -8.61
C PRO A 275 -3.95 -12.55 -9.43
N MET A 276 -2.68 -12.28 -9.75
CA MET A 276 -1.83 -13.24 -10.46
C MET A 276 -1.64 -14.53 -9.66
N GLY A 277 -1.84 -14.50 -8.34
CA GLY A 277 -1.75 -15.67 -7.46
C GLY A 277 -2.87 -16.71 -7.63
N ALA A 278 -3.86 -16.46 -8.52
CA ALA A 278 -4.77 -17.49 -9.04
C ALA A 278 -3.98 -18.69 -9.60
N GLU A 279 -2.90 -18.38 -10.31
CA GLU A 279 -1.91 -19.36 -10.76
C GLU A 279 -0.69 -19.37 -9.82
N LYS A 280 -0.33 -20.54 -9.30
CA LYS A 280 0.80 -20.67 -8.36
C LYS A 280 2.11 -20.17 -8.98
N ILE A 281 2.30 -20.35 -10.28
CA ILE A 281 3.55 -19.98 -10.97
C ILE A 281 3.82 -18.47 -10.97
N ASN A 282 2.77 -17.64 -10.96
CA ASN A 282 2.90 -16.18 -11.06
C ASN A 282 3.13 -15.49 -9.71
N ILE A 283 3.13 -16.24 -8.59
CA ILE A 283 3.45 -15.72 -7.25
C ILE A 283 4.84 -15.07 -7.23
N LYS A 284 5.78 -15.60 -8.04
CA LYS A 284 7.15 -15.11 -8.16
C LYS A 284 7.25 -13.70 -8.77
N ASP A 285 6.13 -13.17 -9.28
CA ASP A 285 6.04 -11.84 -9.90
C ASP A 285 5.37 -10.80 -8.96
N ALA A 286 5.04 -11.18 -7.73
CA ALA A 286 4.51 -10.28 -6.71
C ALA A 286 5.52 -9.19 -6.30
N THR A 287 5.03 -8.09 -5.72
CA THR A 287 5.82 -6.91 -5.33
C THR A 287 7.02 -7.23 -4.44
N VAL A 288 6.89 -8.17 -3.50
CA VAL A 288 8.00 -8.54 -2.61
C VAL A 288 9.18 -9.17 -3.35
N TYR A 289 8.93 -9.88 -4.45
CA TYR A 289 9.99 -10.41 -5.29
C TYR A 289 10.61 -9.33 -6.15
N LEU A 290 9.81 -8.37 -6.67
CA LEU A 290 10.36 -7.19 -7.35
C LEU A 290 11.34 -6.43 -6.46
N THR A 291 10.95 -6.06 -5.24
CA THR A 291 11.83 -5.30 -4.33
C THR A 291 13.10 -6.09 -3.99
N ARG A 292 12.99 -7.41 -3.83
CA ARG A 292 14.16 -8.30 -3.65
C ARG A 292 15.10 -8.29 -4.86
N GLN A 293 14.58 -8.34 -6.08
CA GLN A 293 15.43 -8.32 -7.28
C GLN A 293 16.06 -6.94 -7.49
N ILE A 294 15.36 -5.85 -7.17
CA ILE A 294 15.94 -4.50 -7.18
C ILE A 294 17.11 -4.40 -6.20
N LYS A 295 16.98 -4.93 -4.97
CA LYS A 295 18.09 -4.98 -4.01
C LYS A 295 19.30 -5.78 -4.51
N ARG A 296 19.07 -6.82 -5.32
CA ARG A 296 20.11 -7.68 -5.88
C ARG A 296 20.69 -7.17 -7.20
N GLY A 297 20.10 -6.14 -7.82
CA GLY A 297 20.53 -5.65 -9.14
C GLY A 297 20.29 -6.64 -10.29
N ASN A 298 19.31 -7.55 -10.19
CA ASN A 298 19.03 -8.51 -11.26
C ASN A 298 18.14 -7.87 -12.35
N GLU A 299 18.76 -7.17 -13.29
CA GLU A 299 18.09 -6.41 -14.36
C GLU A 299 17.07 -7.22 -15.15
N LYS A 300 17.46 -8.41 -15.61
CA LYS A 300 16.61 -9.30 -16.41
C LYS A 300 15.32 -9.63 -15.67
N ARG A 301 15.45 -10.03 -14.39
CA ARG A 301 14.30 -10.41 -13.58
C ARG A 301 13.47 -9.20 -13.14
N ILE A 302 14.10 -8.05 -12.90
CA ILE A 302 13.39 -6.79 -12.59
C ILE A 302 12.46 -6.43 -13.75
N ARG A 303 12.97 -6.47 -14.99
CA ARG A 303 12.22 -6.18 -16.21
C ARG A 303 11.05 -7.16 -16.38
N GLU A 304 11.33 -8.46 -16.35
CA GLU A 304 10.33 -9.51 -16.53
C GLU A 304 9.18 -9.40 -15.51
N ILE A 305 9.51 -9.25 -14.22
CA ILE A 305 8.50 -9.09 -13.15
C ILE A 305 7.72 -7.79 -13.36
N SER A 306 8.40 -6.72 -13.77
CA SER A 306 7.78 -5.42 -14.00
C SER A 306 6.75 -5.50 -15.11
N GLU A 307 7.07 -6.09 -16.26
CA GLU A 307 6.21 -6.18 -17.45
C GLU A 307 4.99 -7.10 -17.28
N LYS A 308 5.10 -8.18 -16.50
CA LYS A 308 3.96 -9.09 -16.25
C LYS A 308 2.85 -8.46 -15.40
N CYS A 309 3.17 -7.45 -14.61
CA CYS A 309 2.23 -6.89 -13.64
C CYS A 309 0.98 -6.28 -14.31
N LEU A 310 -0.20 -6.64 -13.78
CA LEU A 310 -1.49 -6.10 -14.23
C LEU A 310 -1.73 -4.63 -13.88
N MET A 311 -0.87 -4.01 -13.07
CA MET A 311 -1.00 -2.62 -12.59
C MET A 311 -2.29 -2.31 -11.80
N CYS A 312 -2.97 -3.33 -11.26
CA CYS A 312 -4.29 -3.17 -10.62
C CYS A 312 -4.28 -2.47 -9.24
N GLY A 313 -3.12 -2.15 -8.66
CA GLY A 313 -3.00 -1.45 -7.36
C GLY A 313 -3.39 -2.26 -6.11
N LYS A 314 -3.81 -3.53 -6.22
CA LYS A 314 -4.25 -4.32 -5.06
C LYS A 314 -3.15 -4.54 -4.02
N CYS A 315 -1.91 -4.69 -4.46
CA CYS A 315 -0.76 -4.81 -3.54
C CYS A 315 -0.43 -3.50 -2.81
N THR A 316 -0.70 -2.34 -3.41
CA THR A 316 -0.54 -1.02 -2.78
C THR A 316 -1.61 -0.82 -1.70
N ALA A 317 -2.87 -1.11 -2.03
CA ALA A 317 -4.01 -0.98 -1.10
C ALA A 317 -3.88 -1.86 0.17
N ILE A 318 -3.15 -2.98 0.05
CA ILE A 318 -3.04 -4.00 1.09
C ILE A 318 -1.75 -3.87 1.91
N CYS A 319 -0.86 -2.96 1.53
CA CYS A 319 0.47 -2.81 2.11
C CYS A 319 0.39 -1.99 3.41
N PRO A 320 0.77 -2.54 4.59
CA PRO A 320 0.64 -1.82 5.85
C PRO A 320 1.55 -0.59 5.91
N VAL A 321 2.75 -0.68 5.33
CA VAL A 321 3.74 0.42 5.30
C VAL A 321 3.49 1.41 4.15
N GLY A 322 2.48 1.18 3.30
CA GLY A 322 2.10 2.10 2.22
C GLY A 322 3.08 2.18 1.04
N LEU A 323 3.64 1.05 0.59
CA LEU A 323 4.49 1.04 -0.62
C LEU A 323 3.65 1.24 -1.88
N ASP A 324 4.04 2.20 -2.72
CA ASP A 324 3.48 2.34 -4.06
C ASP A 324 4.19 1.41 -5.05
N ALA A 325 3.70 0.17 -5.10
CA ALA A 325 4.25 -0.85 -5.98
C ALA A 325 3.99 -0.55 -7.46
N THR A 326 2.93 0.19 -7.77
CA THR A 326 2.53 0.56 -9.13
C THR A 326 3.49 1.61 -9.70
N LEU A 327 3.73 2.70 -8.97
CA LEU A 327 4.70 3.72 -9.38
C LEU A 327 6.12 3.16 -9.44
N LEU A 328 6.51 2.30 -8.50
CA LEU A 328 7.83 1.67 -8.53
C LEU A 328 8.03 0.84 -9.81
N ARG A 329 6.98 0.13 -10.27
CA ARG A 329 7.00 -0.65 -11.51
C ARG A 329 7.03 0.22 -12.74
N GLN A 330 6.23 1.28 -12.79
CA GLN A 330 6.27 2.26 -13.88
C GLN A 330 7.68 2.84 -14.01
N ALA A 331 8.27 3.27 -12.89
CA ALA A 331 9.63 3.80 -12.91
C ALA A 331 10.66 2.78 -13.44
N GLN A 332 10.54 1.48 -13.11
CA GLN A 332 11.40 0.46 -13.73
C GLN A 332 11.14 0.31 -15.23
N ARG A 333 9.88 0.38 -15.66
CA ARG A 333 9.51 0.25 -17.08
C ARG A 333 9.97 1.45 -17.91
N ASN A 334 10.11 2.64 -17.32
CA ASN A 334 10.69 3.80 -18.00
C ASN A 334 12.15 3.59 -18.45
N LEU A 335 12.84 2.58 -17.92
CA LEU A 335 14.19 2.22 -18.37
C LEU A 335 14.18 1.37 -19.65
N ALA A 336 13.01 0.90 -20.09
CA ALA A 336 12.88 0.15 -21.32
C ALA A 336 12.91 1.11 -22.51
N ASP A 337 13.75 0.81 -23.49
CA ASP A 337 13.74 1.48 -24.77
C ASP A 337 12.79 0.76 -25.73
N TYR A 338 11.91 1.51 -26.38
CA TYR A 338 10.91 0.99 -27.29
C TYR A 338 11.23 1.47 -28.72
N PRO A 339 11.48 0.56 -29.66
CA PRO A 339 11.96 0.93 -31.00
C PRO A 339 10.92 1.74 -31.80
N LEU A 340 9.63 1.44 -31.62
CA LEU A 340 8.53 2.15 -32.27
C LEU A 340 8.14 3.37 -31.45
N LYS A 341 8.33 4.58 -31.97
CA LYS A 341 7.81 5.81 -31.38
C LYS A 341 6.34 5.99 -31.74
N PRO A 342 5.47 6.45 -30.83
CA PRO A 342 4.07 6.70 -31.14
C PRO A 342 3.97 7.86 -32.12
N ASP A 343 3.11 7.71 -33.12
CA ASP A 343 2.73 8.81 -34.00
C ASP A 343 1.42 9.44 -33.51
N PHE A 344 1.40 10.77 -33.48
CA PHE A 344 0.28 11.60 -33.04
C PHE A 344 -0.18 12.56 -34.15
N SER A 345 0.22 12.32 -35.40
CA SER A 345 -0.15 13.11 -36.58
C SER A 345 -1.65 13.01 -36.90
N SER A 346 -2.27 11.86 -36.63
CA SER A 346 -3.67 11.59 -36.92
C SER A 346 -4.67 12.19 -35.91
N LEU A 347 -4.20 12.95 -34.91
CA LEU A 347 -5.07 13.59 -33.94
C LEU A 347 -5.59 14.91 -34.51
N PRO A 348 -6.88 15.23 -34.32
CA PRO A 348 -7.43 16.50 -34.76
C PRO A 348 -6.74 17.67 -34.04
N GLU A 349 -6.50 18.76 -34.78
CA GLU A 349 -5.88 19.98 -34.22
C GLU A 349 -6.87 20.83 -33.43
N THR A 350 -8.15 20.80 -33.82
CA THR A 350 -9.26 21.52 -33.16
C THR A 350 -10.48 20.61 -33.03
N VAL A 351 -11.36 20.92 -32.10
CA VAL A 351 -12.69 20.29 -32.05
C VAL A 351 -13.53 20.89 -33.17
N ALA A 352 -14.36 20.07 -33.83
CA ALA A 352 -15.14 20.50 -34.99
C ALA A 352 -16.19 21.58 -34.65
N GLU A 353 -16.69 21.61 -33.40
CA GLU A 353 -17.77 22.49 -32.95
C GLU A 353 -17.49 23.04 -31.53
N SER A 354 -18.05 24.22 -31.23
CA SER A 354 -18.01 24.81 -29.88
C SER A 354 -18.99 24.07 -28.96
N SER A 355 -18.49 23.68 -27.79
CA SER A 355 -19.25 23.04 -26.71
C SER A 355 -19.42 23.98 -25.51
N GLU A 356 -19.45 25.29 -25.75
CA GLU A 356 -19.57 26.30 -24.69
C GLU A 356 -20.83 26.08 -23.85
N GLY A 357 -20.65 25.84 -22.54
CA GLY A 357 -21.76 25.55 -21.62
C GLY A 357 -22.32 24.12 -21.66
N LYS A 358 -21.88 23.27 -22.60
CA LYS A 358 -22.34 21.89 -22.77
C LYS A 358 -21.46 20.87 -22.04
N ILE A 359 -21.98 19.64 -21.91
CA ILE A 359 -21.19 18.47 -21.51
C ILE A 359 -20.40 17.96 -22.71
N LEU A 360 -19.07 17.91 -22.59
CA LEU A 360 -18.22 17.27 -23.58
C LEU A 360 -18.04 15.79 -23.21
N TYR A 361 -18.62 14.91 -24.01
CA TYR A 361 -18.48 13.47 -23.83
C TYR A 361 -17.23 12.95 -24.54
N PHE A 362 -16.32 12.36 -23.76
CA PHE A 362 -15.13 11.67 -24.25
C PHE A 362 -15.27 10.17 -23.93
N SER A 363 -15.43 9.36 -24.96
CA SER A 363 -15.63 7.92 -24.77
C SER A 363 -14.30 7.17 -24.65
N GLY A 364 -13.28 7.61 -25.40
CA GLY A 364 -11.95 7.05 -25.46
C GLY A 364 -11.87 5.70 -26.21
N CYS A 365 -10.65 5.30 -26.56
CA CYS A 365 -10.39 4.12 -27.38
C CYS A 365 -11.11 2.83 -26.93
N MET A 366 -11.12 2.51 -25.63
CA MET A 366 -11.75 1.27 -25.13
C MET A 366 -13.27 1.28 -25.27
N THR A 367 -13.92 2.44 -25.13
CA THR A 367 -15.38 2.55 -25.26
C THR A 367 -15.82 2.46 -26.72
N HIS A 368 -15.02 2.97 -27.67
CA HIS A 368 -15.26 2.75 -29.10
C HIS A 368 -15.24 1.26 -29.48
N LEU A 369 -14.38 0.45 -28.83
CA LEU A 369 -14.38 -1.01 -29.00
C LEU A 369 -15.58 -1.70 -28.34
N THR A 370 -16.41 -0.97 -27.59
CA THR A 370 -17.64 -1.45 -26.93
C THR A 370 -18.79 -0.48 -27.19
N PRO A 371 -19.31 -0.40 -28.43
CA PRO A 371 -20.17 0.70 -28.84
C PRO A 371 -21.53 0.72 -28.12
N LYS A 372 -21.91 -0.38 -27.45
CA LYS A 372 -23.07 -0.43 -26.57
C LYS A 372 -23.03 0.63 -25.46
N ILE A 373 -21.84 0.96 -24.95
CA ILE A 373 -21.68 1.91 -23.84
C ILE A 373 -21.95 3.35 -24.32
N HIS A 374 -21.31 3.81 -25.40
CA HIS A 374 -21.53 5.19 -25.85
C HIS A 374 -22.94 5.39 -26.40
N ARG A 375 -23.56 4.37 -27.01
CA ARG A 375 -24.99 4.43 -27.40
C ARG A 375 -25.92 4.51 -26.19
N ALA A 376 -25.64 3.75 -25.13
CA ALA A 376 -26.41 3.84 -23.90
C ALA A 376 -26.23 5.20 -23.22
N MET A 377 -25.02 5.75 -23.23
CA MET A 377 -24.75 7.09 -22.70
C MET A 377 -25.46 8.18 -23.48
N ALA A 378 -25.47 8.12 -24.82
CA ALA A 378 -26.22 9.05 -25.66
C ALA A 378 -27.71 9.03 -25.27
N GLY A 379 -28.34 7.85 -25.19
CA GLY A 379 -29.74 7.72 -24.78
C GLY A 379 -30.03 8.28 -23.39
N ILE A 380 -29.12 8.12 -22.42
CA ILE A 380 -29.25 8.71 -21.09
C ILE A 380 -29.13 10.23 -21.12
N LEU A 381 -28.17 10.76 -21.88
CA LEU A 381 -27.96 12.21 -21.99
C LEU A 381 -29.17 12.87 -22.68
N ASP A 382 -29.65 12.29 -23.77
CA ASP A 382 -30.84 12.76 -24.50
C ASP A 382 -32.08 12.74 -23.58
N ALA A 383 -32.30 11.65 -22.84
CA ALA A 383 -33.41 11.54 -21.89
C ALA A 383 -33.31 12.53 -20.70
N SER A 384 -32.10 12.99 -20.37
CA SER A 384 -31.89 13.96 -19.29
C SER A 384 -32.17 15.41 -19.69
N GLY A 385 -32.29 15.69 -20.98
CA GLY A 385 -32.46 17.03 -21.54
C GLY A 385 -31.24 17.94 -21.35
N LEU A 386 -30.05 17.37 -21.09
CA LEU A 386 -28.81 18.12 -21.01
C LEU A 386 -28.22 18.31 -22.40
N GLU A 387 -27.71 19.50 -22.67
CA GLU A 387 -26.94 19.75 -23.89
C GLU A 387 -25.55 19.13 -23.80
N TRP A 388 -25.18 18.35 -24.82
CA TRP A 388 -23.93 17.61 -24.85
C TRP A 388 -23.38 17.50 -26.27
N ASP A 389 -22.04 17.42 -26.39
CA ASP A 389 -21.33 17.16 -27.64
C ASP A 389 -20.44 15.92 -27.48
N PHE A 390 -20.24 15.18 -28.58
CA PHE A 390 -19.43 13.96 -28.60
C PHE A 390 -18.05 14.22 -29.20
N MET A 391 -17.05 14.40 -28.33
CA MET A 391 -15.70 14.84 -28.72
C MET A 391 -15.00 13.90 -29.70
N ASP A 392 -15.07 12.58 -29.47
CA ASP A 392 -14.35 11.57 -30.24
C ASP A 392 -15.27 10.71 -31.12
N LYS A 393 -16.41 11.27 -31.55
CA LYS A 393 -17.42 10.60 -32.40
C LYS A 393 -16.82 9.89 -33.62
N ASP A 394 -15.95 10.57 -34.36
CA ASP A 394 -15.43 10.11 -35.65
C ASP A 394 -14.21 9.18 -35.52
N GLY A 395 -13.70 8.97 -34.30
CA GLY A 395 -12.57 8.09 -34.05
C GLY A 395 -12.07 8.18 -32.62
N GLY A 396 -11.96 7.03 -31.95
CA GLY A 396 -11.61 6.99 -30.54
C GLY A 396 -10.21 7.53 -30.24
N ILE A 397 -10.17 8.58 -29.42
CA ILE A 397 -8.92 9.22 -29.00
C ILE A 397 -8.33 8.47 -27.79
N CYS A 398 -7.03 8.22 -27.79
CA CYS A 398 -6.35 7.63 -26.65
C CYS A 398 -6.13 8.68 -25.55
N CYS A 399 -6.36 8.31 -24.30
CA CYS A 399 -6.11 9.18 -23.14
C CYS A 399 -4.64 9.17 -22.67
N GLY A 400 -3.75 8.40 -23.31
CA GLY A 400 -2.34 8.27 -22.95
C GLY A 400 -2.02 7.29 -21.80
N ARG A 401 -3.05 6.80 -21.08
CA ARG A 401 -2.84 5.88 -19.95
C ARG A 401 -2.09 4.58 -20.30
N PRO A 402 -2.35 3.90 -21.43
CA PRO A 402 -1.59 2.70 -21.80
C PRO A 402 -0.08 2.97 -21.92
N MET A 403 0.31 4.06 -22.60
CA MET A 403 1.71 4.47 -22.74
C MET A 403 2.35 4.71 -21.38
N MET A 404 1.66 5.44 -20.50
CA MET A 404 2.14 5.70 -19.14
C MET A 404 2.27 4.43 -18.29
N LEU A 405 1.37 3.46 -18.43
CA LEU A 405 1.49 2.17 -17.76
C LEU A 405 2.70 1.38 -18.28
N THR A 406 3.01 1.47 -19.57
CA THR A 406 4.18 0.81 -20.18
C THR A 406 5.52 1.48 -19.88
N GLY A 407 5.52 2.64 -19.22
CA GLY A 407 6.71 3.40 -18.89
C GLY A 407 7.13 4.46 -19.93
N ARG A 408 6.31 4.68 -20.96
CA ARG A 408 6.52 5.69 -22.00
C ARG A 408 5.96 7.04 -21.56
N GLN A 409 6.55 7.59 -20.51
CA GLN A 409 6.02 8.78 -19.83
C GLN A 409 6.08 10.02 -20.71
N ASP A 410 7.20 10.27 -21.38
CA ASP A 410 7.38 11.47 -22.20
C ASP A 410 6.41 11.49 -23.38
N GLU A 411 6.20 10.34 -24.03
CA GLU A 411 5.25 10.21 -25.12
C GLU A 411 3.80 10.30 -24.63
N ALA A 412 3.50 9.75 -23.46
CA ALA A 412 2.20 9.93 -22.83
C ALA A 412 1.93 11.42 -22.54
N MET A 413 2.90 12.18 -22.05
CA MET A 413 2.74 13.60 -21.74
C MET A 413 2.49 14.45 -22.99
N LYS A 414 3.13 14.16 -24.12
CA LYS A 414 2.84 14.82 -25.40
C LYS A 414 1.37 14.64 -25.81
N LEU A 415 0.83 13.43 -25.65
CA LEU A 415 -0.58 13.16 -25.92
C LEU A 415 -1.52 13.86 -24.92
N VAL A 416 -1.14 13.89 -23.64
CA VAL A 416 -1.87 14.64 -22.60
C VAL A 416 -1.95 16.12 -22.96
N GLU A 417 -0.86 16.73 -23.39
CA GLU A 417 -0.80 18.14 -23.79
C GLU A 417 -1.71 18.43 -24.99
N LYS A 418 -1.62 17.63 -26.06
CA LYS A 418 -2.49 17.76 -27.24
C LYS A 418 -3.97 17.65 -26.88
N ASN A 419 -4.36 16.60 -26.16
CA ASN A 419 -5.75 16.40 -25.76
C ASN A 419 -6.23 17.50 -24.80
N THR A 420 -5.35 18.02 -23.94
CA THR A 420 -5.67 19.15 -23.03
C THR A 420 -6.00 20.41 -23.83
N ALA A 421 -5.19 20.74 -24.85
CA ALA A 421 -5.46 21.88 -25.72
C ALA A 421 -6.80 21.71 -26.45
N LEU A 422 -7.04 20.52 -27.00
CA LEU A 422 -8.28 20.17 -27.68
C LEU A 422 -9.51 20.38 -26.79
N ILE A 423 -9.49 19.85 -25.56
CA ILE A 423 -10.61 20.00 -24.61
C ILE A 423 -10.80 21.46 -24.20
N LYS A 424 -9.73 22.22 -23.96
CA LYS A 424 -9.86 23.64 -23.61
C LYS A 424 -10.42 24.47 -24.76
N SER A 425 -10.06 24.14 -26.00
CA SER A 425 -10.56 24.84 -27.19
C SER A 425 -12.06 24.65 -27.42
N SER A 426 -12.69 23.60 -26.86
CA SER A 426 -14.13 23.40 -27.01
C SER A 426 -14.99 24.32 -26.15
N GLY A 427 -14.43 24.99 -25.13
CA GLY A 427 -15.19 25.82 -24.19
C GLY A 427 -16.09 25.03 -23.21
N ALA A 428 -15.99 23.70 -23.17
CA ALA A 428 -16.82 22.86 -22.31
C ALA A 428 -16.53 23.08 -20.81
N LYS A 429 -17.58 23.12 -19.99
CA LYS A 429 -17.46 23.23 -18.52
C LYS A 429 -17.42 21.88 -17.81
N THR A 430 -17.87 20.82 -18.46
CA THR A 430 -17.90 19.47 -17.90
C THR A 430 -17.37 18.47 -18.93
N LEU A 431 -16.37 17.68 -18.54
CA LEU A 431 -15.84 16.56 -19.29
C LEU A 431 -16.39 15.25 -18.72
N LEU A 432 -17.25 14.57 -19.50
CA LEU A 432 -17.85 13.30 -19.15
C LEU A 432 -17.04 12.13 -19.71
N LEU A 433 -16.72 11.17 -18.85
CA LEU A 433 -15.89 10.01 -19.19
C LEU A 433 -16.62 8.69 -18.89
N SER A 434 -16.67 7.79 -19.87
CA SER A 434 -17.28 6.44 -19.71
C SER A 434 -16.27 5.34 -19.35
N CYS A 435 -14.97 5.62 -19.42
CA CYS A 435 -13.93 4.65 -19.13
C CYS A 435 -13.15 5.05 -17.86
N PRO A 436 -13.04 4.18 -16.84
CA PRO A 436 -12.23 4.45 -15.64
C PRO A 436 -10.75 4.69 -15.91
N ILE A 437 -10.23 4.09 -16.98
CA ILE A 437 -8.83 4.23 -17.39
C ILE A 437 -8.57 5.67 -17.85
N CYS A 438 -9.49 6.23 -18.64
CA CYS A 438 -9.50 7.65 -19.00
C CYS A 438 -9.71 8.50 -17.75
N TYR A 439 -10.79 8.25 -16.98
CA TYR A 439 -11.13 9.03 -15.78
C TYR A 439 -9.95 9.22 -14.84
N LYS A 440 -9.20 8.15 -14.57
CA LYS A 440 -8.03 8.24 -13.72
C LYS A 440 -6.92 9.12 -14.28
N ILE A 441 -6.50 8.93 -15.53
CA ILE A 441 -5.41 9.76 -16.08
C ILE A 441 -5.84 11.23 -16.23
N PHE A 442 -7.10 11.48 -16.59
CA PHE A 442 -7.65 12.84 -16.61
C PHE A 442 -7.62 13.50 -15.23
N LYS A 443 -7.90 12.76 -14.16
CA LYS A 443 -7.79 13.27 -12.78
C LYS A 443 -6.34 13.45 -12.30
N GLU A 444 -5.42 12.60 -12.75
CA GLU A 444 -4.03 12.56 -12.25
C GLU A 444 -3.09 13.52 -13.00
N GLU A 445 -3.24 13.63 -14.32
CA GLU A 445 -2.20 14.20 -15.20
C GLU A 445 -2.71 15.37 -16.07
N TYR A 446 -3.99 15.41 -16.41
CA TYR A 446 -4.55 16.48 -17.25
C TYR A 446 -4.82 17.75 -16.46
N LYS A 447 -4.30 18.88 -16.93
CA LYS A 447 -4.45 20.21 -16.28
C LYS A 447 -5.66 20.97 -16.84
N LEU A 448 -6.86 20.49 -16.49
CA LEU A 448 -8.14 21.04 -16.94
C LEU A 448 -8.76 21.95 -15.87
N GLU A 449 -8.09 23.06 -15.55
CA GLU A 449 -8.59 24.07 -14.61
C GLU A 449 -9.92 24.65 -15.12
N GLY A 450 -10.91 24.76 -14.22
CA GLY A 450 -12.25 25.27 -14.56
C GLY A 450 -13.20 24.27 -15.23
N ILE A 451 -12.73 23.06 -15.58
CA ILE A 451 -13.55 22.01 -16.21
C ILE A 451 -13.80 20.88 -15.20
N GLU A 452 -15.07 20.57 -14.94
CA GLU A 452 -15.44 19.45 -14.09
C GLU A 452 -15.18 18.11 -14.80
N ILE A 453 -14.33 17.26 -14.23
CA ILE A 453 -14.08 15.90 -14.72
C ILE A 453 -14.99 14.93 -13.97
N ILE A 454 -15.93 14.29 -14.67
CA ILE A 454 -16.91 13.39 -14.08
C ILE A 454 -16.95 12.03 -14.79
N HIS A 455 -17.02 10.95 -14.01
CA HIS A 455 -17.25 9.61 -14.55
C HIS A 455 -18.74 9.36 -14.74
N HIS A 456 -19.12 8.62 -15.78
CA HIS A 456 -20.54 8.39 -16.10
C HIS A 456 -21.35 7.79 -14.95
N THR A 457 -20.76 6.93 -14.11
CA THR A 457 -21.43 6.41 -12.90
C THR A 457 -21.87 7.52 -11.95
N GLN A 458 -21.07 8.57 -11.81
CA GLN A 458 -21.34 9.70 -10.92
C GLN A 458 -22.37 10.63 -11.57
N LEU A 459 -22.26 10.88 -12.88
CA LEU A 459 -23.26 11.69 -13.59
C LEU A 459 -24.64 11.01 -13.54
N ILE A 460 -24.73 9.72 -13.85
CA ILE A 460 -25.98 8.96 -13.82
C ILE A 460 -26.61 9.01 -12.41
N GLU A 461 -25.81 8.85 -11.35
CA GLU A 461 -26.32 8.97 -9.98
C GLU A 461 -26.91 10.36 -9.70
N ARG A 462 -26.22 11.43 -10.10
CA ARG A 462 -26.71 12.81 -9.99
C ARG A 462 -28.01 13.02 -10.77
N LEU A 463 -28.11 12.47 -11.98
CA LEU A 463 -29.31 12.58 -12.81
C LEU A 463 -30.52 11.88 -12.18
N ILE A 464 -30.31 10.70 -11.61
CA ILE A 464 -31.37 9.94 -10.92
C ILE A 464 -31.79 10.63 -9.62
N SER A 465 -30.82 11.00 -8.77
CA SER A 465 -31.11 11.66 -7.49
C SER A 465 -31.70 13.06 -7.66
N GLY A 466 -31.32 13.77 -8.74
CA GLY A 466 -31.91 15.05 -9.12
C GLY A 466 -33.25 14.94 -9.84
N GLY A 467 -33.77 13.73 -10.09
CA GLY A 467 -35.05 13.50 -10.77
C GLY A 467 -35.07 13.87 -12.26
N LYS A 468 -33.90 14.14 -12.87
CA LYS A 468 -33.75 14.45 -14.30
C LYS A 468 -34.00 13.25 -15.20
N ILE A 469 -33.67 12.06 -14.73
CA ILE A 469 -34.05 10.79 -15.35
C ILE A 469 -34.72 9.89 -14.31
N LYS A 470 -35.63 9.02 -14.76
CA LYS A 470 -36.29 8.02 -13.92
C LYS A 470 -36.04 6.63 -14.48
N THR A 471 -35.77 5.68 -13.60
CA THR A 471 -35.55 4.27 -13.96
C THR A 471 -36.66 3.40 -13.42
N ALA A 472 -37.09 2.42 -14.20
CA ALA A 472 -38.00 1.36 -13.77
C ALA A 472 -37.24 0.35 -12.90
N PHE A 473 -37.58 0.30 -11.62
CA PHE A 473 -37.01 -0.68 -10.68
C PHE A 473 -37.64 -2.06 -10.89
N ASN A 474 -36.81 -3.09 -11.04
CA ASN A 474 -37.26 -4.48 -11.11
C ASN A 474 -36.64 -5.30 -9.95
N PRO A 475 -37.41 -5.64 -8.89
CA PRO A 475 -36.89 -6.39 -7.75
C PRO A 475 -36.46 -7.81 -8.10
N SER A 476 -37.07 -8.41 -9.12
CA SER A 476 -36.80 -9.79 -9.56
C SER A 476 -35.47 -9.93 -10.30
N ARG A 477 -34.85 -8.82 -10.71
CA ARG A 477 -33.55 -8.83 -11.39
C ARG A 477 -32.45 -8.51 -10.40
N SER A 478 -31.54 -9.45 -10.20
CA SER A 478 -30.40 -9.34 -9.29
C SER A 478 -29.08 -9.10 -10.04
N PHE A 479 -28.26 -8.23 -9.47
CA PHE A 479 -26.98 -7.80 -10.04
C PHE A 479 -25.86 -8.01 -9.04
N VAL A 480 -24.66 -8.34 -9.53
CA VAL A 480 -23.42 -8.13 -8.77
C VAL A 480 -22.58 -7.07 -9.44
N TYR A 481 -21.96 -6.19 -8.66
CA TYR A 481 -21.08 -5.17 -9.19
C TYR A 481 -19.61 -5.59 -9.12
N HIS A 482 -18.92 -5.52 -10.26
CA HIS A 482 -17.47 -5.57 -10.30
C HIS A 482 -16.87 -4.17 -10.19
N ASP A 483 -16.23 -3.87 -9.06
CA ASP A 483 -15.48 -2.63 -8.86
C ASP A 483 -14.22 -2.58 -9.76
N PRO A 484 -14.19 -1.74 -10.83
CA PRO A 484 -13.04 -1.63 -11.70
C PRO A 484 -11.83 -1.06 -10.95
N CYS A 485 -10.64 -1.60 -11.23
CA CYS A 485 -9.45 -1.25 -10.44
C CYS A 485 -9.07 0.25 -10.49
N GLU A 486 -9.16 0.89 -11.66
CA GLU A 486 -8.84 2.33 -11.80
C GLU A 486 -9.96 3.21 -11.22
N LEU A 487 -11.24 2.82 -11.31
CA LEU A 487 -12.36 3.60 -10.75
C LEU A 487 -12.36 3.55 -9.22
N GLY A 488 -12.32 2.33 -8.67
CA GLY A 488 -12.36 2.10 -7.23
C GLY A 488 -11.03 2.43 -6.56
N ARG A 489 -10.00 1.59 -6.74
CA ARG A 489 -8.71 1.78 -6.03
C ARG A 489 -7.94 3.01 -6.52
N GLY A 490 -8.14 3.42 -7.78
CA GLY A 490 -7.48 4.59 -8.34
C GLY A 490 -8.15 5.90 -7.94
N CYS A 491 -9.47 6.00 -8.09
CA CYS A 491 -10.19 7.26 -7.91
C CYS A 491 -11.12 7.31 -6.69
N GLY A 492 -11.31 6.21 -5.96
CA GLY A 492 -12.15 6.15 -4.76
C GLY A 492 -13.65 6.12 -5.02
N VAL A 493 -14.09 5.93 -6.27
CA VAL A 493 -15.51 5.90 -6.66
C VAL A 493 -16.07 4.50 -6.43
N TYR A 494 -16.97 4.38 -5.46
CA TYR A 494 -17.52 3.09 -5.01
C TYR A 494 -19.02 3.10 -4.74
N GLU A 495 -19.57 4.20 -4.21
CA GLU A 495 -20.98 4.25 -3.80
C GLU A 495 -21.88 4.67 -4.95
N GLU A 496 -21.46 5.60 -5.79
CA GLU A 496 -22.23 6.11 -6.92
C GLU A 496 -22.65 4.98 -7.87
N PRO A 497 -21.76 4.05 -8.31
CA PRO A 497 -22.18 2.91 -9.12
C PRO A 497 -23.19 2.00 -8.41
N ARG A 498 -23.06 1.82 -7.09
CA ARG A 498 -23.96 0.94 -6.32
C ARG A 498 -25.35 1.54 -6.20
N LYS A 499 -25.45 2.85 -5.92
CA LYS A 499 -26.73 3.56 -5.88
C LYS A 499 -27.47 3.49 -7.22
N VAL A 500 -26.75 3.65 -8.33
CA VAL A 500 -27.30 3.53 -9.68
C VAL A 500 -27.81 2.11 -9.95
N ILE A 501 -27.05 1.07 -9.57
CA ILE A 501 -27.51 -0.32 -9.75
C ILE A 501 -28.74 -0.61 -8.88
N SER A 502 -28.76 -0.11 -7.65
CA SER A 502 -29.90 -0.26 -6.74
C SER A 502 -31.17 0.47 -7.19
N SER A 503 -31.08 1.45 -8.11
CA SER A 503 -32.27 2.10 -8.67
C SER A 503 -32.94 1.29 -9.78
N VAL A 504 -32.26 0.29 -10.34
CA VAL A 504 -32.75 -0.55 -11.44
C VAL A 504 -33.08 -1.98 -11.02
N GLY A 505 -32.48 -2.49 -9.93
CA GLY A 505 -32.79 -3.81 -9.37
C GLY A 505 -32.01 -4.14 -8.10
N THR A 506 -31.96 -5.43 -7.75
CA THR A 506 -31.42 -5.90 -6.47
C THR A 506 -29.91 -6.11 -6.53
N LEU A 507 -29.12 -5.35 -5.76
CA LEU A 507 -27.66 -5.50 -5.69
C LEU A 507 -27.25 -6.58 -4.67
N LYS A 508 -26.66 -7.67 -5.16
CA LYS A 508 -26.01 -8.73 -4.38
C LYS A 508 -24.55 -8.42 -4.08
N LYS A 509 -24.01 -9.04 -3.02
CA LYS A 509 -22.63 -8.84 -2.59
C LYS A 509 -21.69 -9.83 -3.28
N ALA A 510 -20.57 -9.33 -3.79
CA ALA A 510 -19.45 -10.18 -4.20
C ALA A 510 -18.67 -10.65 -2.96
N ALA A 511 -17.98 -11.80 -3.05
CA ALA A 511 -17.18 -12.32 -1.94
C ALA A 511 -16.03 -11.37 -1.51
N LYS A 512 -15.49 -10.62 -2.48
CA LYS A 512 -14.57 -9.50 -2.28
C LYS A 512 -14.98 -8.35 -3.17
N GLU A 513 -15.23 -7.21 -2.56
CA GLU A 513 -15.68 -5.99 -3.22
C GLU A 513 -14.85 -4.77 -2.80
N ARG A 514 -15.16 -3.61 -3.40
CA ARG A 514 -14.54 -2.32 -3.11
C ARG A 514 -13.02 -2.38 -3.28
N LYS A 515 -12.24 -1.91 -2.29
CA LYS A 515 -10.77 -1.97 -2.30
C LYS A 515 -10.22 -3.39 -2.47
N GLU A 516 -10.96 -4.42 -2.05
CA GLU A 516 -10.56 -5.82 -2.12
C GLU A 516 -10.97 -6.54 -3.41
N SER A 517 -11.74 -5.88 -4.28
CA SER A 517 -12.15 -6.41 -5.59
C SER A 517 -10.96 -6.99 -6.37
N ILE A 518 -11.19 -8.14 -7.01
CA ILE A 518 -10.18 -8.87 -7.80
C ILE A 518 -10.07 -8.21 -9.18
N CYS A 519 -8.87 -8.15 -9.76
CA CYS A 519 -8.71 -7.60 -11.12
C CYS A 519 -9.32 -8.54 -12.16
N CYS A 520 -9.98 -8.00 -13.19
CA CYS A 520 -10.56 -8.79 -14.27
C CYS A 520 -9.56 -9.60 -15.11
N GLY A 521 -8.26 -9.27 -15.04
CA GLY A 521 -7.20 -9.96 -15.81
C GLY A 521 -6.90 -9.34 -17.19
N GLY A 522 -7.79 -8.48 -17.72
CA GLY A 522 -7.65 -7.87 -19.04
C GLY A 522 -6.43 -6.97 -19.19
N SER A 523 -6.16 -6.12 -18.18
CA SER A 523 -5.01 -5.21 -18.01
C SER A 523 -4.30 -4.68 -19.27
N LEU A 524 -4.39 -3.36 -19.48
CA LEU A 524 -3.55 -2.62 -20.43
C LEU A 524 -2.10 -2.42 -19.96
N GLY A 525 -1.80 -2.79 -18.71
CA GLY A 525 -0.48 -2.59 -18.12
C GLY A 525 0.42 -3.83 -18.16
N SER A 526 -0.13 -5.01 -18.45
CA SER A 526 0.66 -6.24 -18.56
C SER A 526 1.05 -6.48 -20.00
N LEU A 527 2.35 -6.64 -20.26
CA LEU A 527 2.90 -6.70 -21.62
C LEU A 527 3.19 -8.13 -22.08
N THR A 528 3.55 -9.02 -21.15
CA THR A 528 4.10 -10.34 -21.46
C THR A 528 3.34 -11.50 -20.82
N LEU A 529 2.23 -11.22 -20.12
CA LEU A 529 1.41 -12.27 -19.51
C LEU A 529 0.55 -12.99 -20.58
N SER A 530 0.68 -14.32 -20.66
CA SER A 530 -0.02 -15.15 -21.63
C SER A 530 -1.54 -15.13 -21.47
N PHE A 531 -2.26 -15.45 -22.55
CA PHE A 531 -3.73 -15.49 -22.55
C PHE A 531 -4.30 -16.51 -21.56
N GLU A 532 -3.72 -17.72 -21.47
CA GLU A 532 -4.13 -18.74 -20.49
C GLU A 532 -4.05 -18.23 -19.05
N ARG A 533 -2.96 -17.55 -18.71
CA ARG A 533 -2.77 -16.99 -17.37
C ARG A 533 -3.73 -15.84 -17.10
N ARG A 534 -4.07 -15.04 -18.11
CA ARG A 534 -5.10 -14.00 -17.98
C ARG A 534 -6.48 -14.63 -17.77
N LYS A 535 -6.81 -15.67 -18.53
CA LYS A 535 -8.06 -16.44 -18.40
C LYS A 535 -8.24 -16.97 -16.97
N ALA A 536 -7.22 -17.61 -16.39
CA ALA A 536 -7.28 -18.10 -15.01
C ALA A 536 -7.55 -16.98 -13.98
N ILE A 537 -7.01 -15.78 -14.20
CA ILE A 537 -7.28 -14.61 -13.35
C ILE A 537 -8.72 -14.11 -13.54
N THR A 538 -9.20 -14.09 -14.78
CA THR A 538 -10.58 -13.72 -15.11
C THR A 538 -11.58 -14.68 -14.48
N GLU A 539 -11.39 -15.99 -14.62
CA GLU A 539 -12.23 -17.03 -14.01
C GLU A 539 -12.24 -16.92 -12.49
N HIS A 540 -11.07 -16.73 -11.86
CA HIS A 540 -10.99 -16.49 -10.42
C HIS A 540 -11.77 -15.24 -9.98
N SER A 541 -11.76 -14.17 -10.79
CA SER A 541 -12.55 -12.97 -10.53
C SER A 541 -14.04 -13.20 -10.76
N LEU A 542 -14.43 -14.00 -11.76
CA LEU A 542 -15.83 -14.36 -12.01
C LEU A 542 -16.39 -15.17 -10.84
N HIS A 543 -15.68 -16.20 -10.36
CA HIS A 543 -16.09 -16.99 -9.19
C HIS A 543 -16.33 -16.14 -7.94
N ASN A 544 -15.57 -15.04 -7.77
CA ASN A 544 -15.78 -14.09 -6.69
C ASN A 544 -17.07 -13.28 -6.83
N LEU A 545 -17.43 -12.92 -8.07
CA LEU A 545 -18.64 -12.15 -8.39
C LEU A 545 -19.89 -13.04 -8.37
N THR A 546 -19.76 -14.30 -8.75
CA THR A 546 -20.88 -15.23 -8.85
C THR A 546 -21.17 -16.02 -7.58
N ALA A 547 -20.45 -15.72 -6.48
CA ALA A 547 -20.56 -16.44 -5.20
C ALA A 547 -21.98 -16.45 -4.61
N ASP A 548 -22.78 -15.42 -4.87
CA ASP A 548 -24.17 -15.28 -4.38
C ASP A 548 -25.21 -15.49 -5.50
N ASN A 549 -24.80 -16.15 -6.59
CA ASN A 549 -25.59 -16.45 -7.77
C ASN A 549 -26.48 -15.28 -8.29
N PRO A 550 -25.89 -14.13 -8.70
CA PRO A 550 -26.62 -13.04 -9.35
C PRO A 550 -27.04 -13.38 -10.77
N ASP A 551 -28.09 -12.74 -11.28
CA ASP A 551 -28.57 -12.93 -12.66
C ASP A 551 -27.62 -12.29 -13.68
N SER A 552 -27.03 -11.13 -13.35
CA SER A 552 -26.12 -10.40 -14.23
C SER A 552 -24.92 -9.81 -13.49
N ILE A 553 -23.79 -9.72 -14.19
CA ILE A 553 -22.57 -9.08 -13.72
C ILE A 553 -22.50 -7.68 -14.31
N VAL A 554 -22.53 -6.66 -13.44
CA VAL A 554 -22.45 -5.26 -13.84
C VAL A 554 -21.03 -4.74 -13.63
N THR A 555 -20.53 -3.97 -14.59
CA THR A 555 -19.29 -3.20 -14.42
C THR A 555 -19.47 -1.79 -14.98
N ALA A 556 -18.49 -0.93 -14.73
CA ALA A 556 -18.46 0.44 -15.26
C ALA A 556 -17.13 0.67 -16.00
N CYS A 557 -16.68 -0.34 -16.75
CA CYS A 557 -15.39 -0.34 -17.40
C CYS A 557 -15.44 -1.16 -18.69
N PRO A 558 -15.23 -0.54 -19.87
CA PRO A 558 -15.28 -1.25 -21.14
C PRO A 558 -14.29 -2.42 -21.23
N LEU A 559 -13.11 -2.27 -20.64
CA LEU A 559 -12.12 -3.36 -20.58
C LEU A 559 -12.64 -4.54 -19.74
N CYS A 560 -13.24 -4.28 -18.58
CA CYS A 560 -13.79 -5.34 -17.73
C CYS A 560 -14.97 -6.03 -18.41
N LEU A 561 -15.86 -5.26 -19.05
CA LEU A 561 -17.00 -5.77 -19.81
C LEU A 561 -16.54 -6.79 -20.86
N ASN A 562 -15.62 -6.38 -21.74
CA ASN A 562 -15.07 -7.25 -22.78
C ASN A 562 -14.30 -8.45 -22.22
N THR A 563 -13.60 -8.29 -21.09
CA THR A 563 -12.83 -9.37 -20.49
C THR A 563 -13.74 -10.45 -19.89
N PHE A 564 -14.74 -10.04 -19.12
CA PHE A 564 -15.69 -10.97 -18.50
C PHE A 564 -16.65 -11.57 -19.50
N GLY A 565 -17.14 -10.80 -20.47
CA GLY A 565 -18.11 -11.28 -21.47
C GLY A 565 -17.63 -12.45 -22.33
N ARG A 566 -16.31 -12.74 -22.35
CA ARG A 566 -15.74 -13.90 -23.04
C ARG A 566 -15.87 -15.21 -22.26
N TYR A 567 -16.04 -15.16 -20.95
CA TYR A 567 -15.91 -16.33 -20.07
C TYR A 567 -17.03 -16.46 -19.03
N ALA A 568 -17.86 -15.44 -18.85
CA ALA A 568 -18.98 -15.50 -17.92
C ALA A 568 -20.07 -16.46 -18.46
N ASP A 569 -20.70 -17.17 -17.53
CA ASP A 569 -21.85 -18.07 -17.75
C ASP A 569 -23.20 -17.34 -17.76
N ARG A 570 -23.19 -16.02 -17.54
CA ARG A 570 -24.35 -15.16 -17.42
C ARG A 570 -24.08 -13.79 -18.05
N PRO A 571 -25.12 -12.97 -18.31
CA PRO A 571 -24.94 -11.65 -18.89
C PRO A 571 -23.93 -10.79 -18.14
N VAL A 572 -23.07 -10.11 -18.91
CA VAL A 572 -22.17 -9.05 -18.41
C VAL A 572 -22.59 -7.76 -19.09
N GLU A 573 -22.89 -6.74 -18.28
CA GLU A 573 -23.47 -5.49 -18.76
C GLU A 573 -22.70 -4.30 -18.19
N ASP A 574 -22.60 -3.22 -18.97
CA ASP A 574 -22.18 -1.94 -18.42
C ASP A 574 -23.32 -1.26 -17.66
N ILE A 575 -22.98 -0.48 -16.63
CA ILE A 575 -23.94 0.26 -15.84
C ILE A 575 -24.76 1.27 -16.67
N ALA A 576 -24.20 1.84 -17.74
CA ALA A 576 -24.96 2.68 -18.66
C ALA A 576 -26.02 1.87 -19.42
N GLU A 577 -25.71 0.63 -19.81
CA GLU A 577 -26.65 -0.22 -20.56
C GLU A 577 -27.87 -0.58 -19.72
N ILE A 578 -27.67 -0.97 -18.44
CA ILE A 578 -28.79 -1.36 -17.56
C ILE A 578 -29.70 -0.17 -17.23
N VAL A 579 -29.13 1.03 -17.13
CA VAL A 579 -29.90 2.26 -16.89
C VAL A 579 -30.67 2.64 -18.14
N ASN A 580 -30.01 2.69 -19.30
CA ASN A 580 -30.66 3.05 -20.56
C ASN A 580 -31.83 2.12 -20.91
N LYS A 581 -31.70 0.82 -20.64
CA LYS A 581 -32.78 -0.17 -20.84
C LYS A 581 -33.99 0.02 -19.92
N THR A 582 -33.80 0.66 -18.77
CA THR A 582 -34.84 0.85 -17.75
C THR A 582 -35.33 2.30 -17.67
N LEU A 583 -34.88 3.19 -18.56
CA LEU A 583 -35.38 4.56 -18.62
C LEU A 583 -36.90 4.57 -18.85
N ILE A 584 -37.60 5.29 -17.98
CA ILE A 584 -39.01 5.61 -18.18
C ILE A 584 -39.03 6.79 -19.17
N LYS A 585 -39.48 6.53 -20.39
CA LYS A 585 -39.71 7.59 -21.37
C LYS A 585 -40.87 8.46 -20.86
N ASN A 586 -40.63 9.76 -20.79
CA ASN A 586 -41.68 10.74 -20.49
C ASN A 586 -42.63 10.90 -21.69
#